data_AF-A0A3C1KJJ6-F1
#
_entry.id   AF-A0A3C1KJJ6-F1
#
_cell.length_a   1.000
_cell.length_b   1.000
_cell.length_c   1.000
_cell.angle_alpha   90.00
_cell.angle_beta   90.00
_cell.angle_gamma   90.00
#
_symmetry.space_group_name_H-M   'P 1'
#
loop_
_entity.id
_entity.type
_entity.pdbx_description
1 polymer ?
#
loop_
_entity_poly.entity_id
_entity_poly.type
_entity_poly.pdbx_seq_one_letter_code
_entity_poly.pdbx_strand_id
1 'polypeptide(L)' 'MDRTAAYQHVAQTGVDALVREYLPLVKQIALRLAAKLPASIELDDLMQAGLIGLLQAREQHDPEQGASFA' A
#
# COMPACT_ATOMS: atom_id res chain seq x y z
N MET A 1 -21.01 8.98 24.48
CA MET A 1 -20.47 8.14 23.39
C MET A 1 -19.09 8.67 23.04
N ASP A 2 -18.06 7.91 23.40
CA ASP A 2 -16.67 8.35 23.46
C ASP A 2 -16.03 8.31 22.05
N ARG A 3 -15.97 9.47 21.38
CA ARG A 3 -15.40 9.61 20.02
C ARG A 3 -13.94 9.15 19.96
N THR A 4 -13.24 9.18 21.08
CA THR A 4 -11.83 8.80 21.22
C THR A 4 -11.60 7.31 21.01
N ALA A 5 -12.52 6.46 21.49
CA ALA A 5 -12.43 5.01 21.33
C ALA A 5 -12.66 4.56 19.87
N ALA A 6 -13.50 5.28 19.11
CA ALA A 6 -13.73 4.98 17.70
C ALA A 6 -12.51 5.26 16.82
N TYR A 7 -11.74 6.32 17.11
CA TYR A 7 -10.49 6.62 16.40
C TYR A 7 -9.38 5.61 16.67
N GLN A 8 -9.28 5.11 17.91
CA GLN A 8 -8.29 4.09 18.27
C GLN A 8 -8.52 2.76 17.56
N HIS A 9 -9.76 2.42 17.23
CA HIS A 9 -10.10 1.17 16.56
C HIS A 9 -9.74 1.15 15.08
N VAL A 10 -9.75 2.31 14.41
CA VAL A 10 -9.31 2.46 13.01
C VAL A 10 -7.79 2.32 12.91
N ALA A 11 -7.05 2.82 13.91
CA ALA A 11 -5.59 2.73 14.01
C ALA A 11 -5.05 1.32 14.35
N GLN A 12 -5.92 0.33 14.54
CA GLN A 12 -5.57 -1.07 14.77
C GLN A 12 -6.19 -1.99 13.70
N THR A 13 -6.42 -1.48 12.50
CA THR A 13 -6.97 -2.27 11.40
C THR A 13 -5.86 -3.06 10.69
N GLY A 14 -6.22 -4.22 10.12
CA GLY A 14 -5.30 -5.06 9.33
C GLY A 14 -4.67 -4.35 8.11
N VAL A 15 -5.22 -3.19 7.72
CA VAL A 15 -4.62 -2.28 6.73
C VAL A 15 -3.22 -1.86 7.15
N ASP A 16 -3.03 -1.41 8.40
CA ASP A 16 -1.72 -0.91 8.86
C ASP A 16 -0.66 -2.01 8.87
N ALA A 17 -1.03 -3.24 9.22
CA ALA A 17 -0.14 -4.39 9.19
C ALA A 17 0.29 -4.73 7.76
N LEU A 18 -0.67 -4.79 6.83
CA LEU A 18 -0.40 -5.02 5.41
C LEU A 18 0.50 -3.93 4.83
N VAL A 19 0.19 -2.65 5.08
CA VAL A 19 1.01 -1.55 4.59
C VAL A 19 2.44 -1.68 5.11
N ARG A 20 2.64 -1.95 6.41
CA ARG A 20 3.99 -2.14 6.97
C ARG A 20 4.74 -3.30 6.33
N GLU A 21 4.05 -4.40 6.01
CA GLU A 21 4.65 -5.58 5.38
C GLU A 21 5.11 -5.29 3.94
N TYR A 22 4.28 -4.63 3.13
CA TYR A 22 4.54 -4.45 1.70
C TYR A 22 5.15 -3.09 1.33
N LEU A 23 5.25 -2.13 2.27
CA LEU A 23 5.87 -0.82 2.03
C LEU A 23 7.30 -0.94 1.46
N PRO A 24 8.18 -1.86 1.92
CA PRO A 24 9.50 -2.03 1.31
C PRO A 24 9.43 -2.42 -0.17
N LEU A 25 8.49 -3.29 -0.55
CA LEU A 25 8.30 -3.71 -1.93
C LEU A 25 7.79 -2.55 -2.80
N VAL A 26 6.79 -1.81 -2.31
CA VAL A 26 6.27 -0.61 -2.98
C VAL A 26 7.41 0.40 -3.22
N LYS A 27 8.24 0.65 -2.20
CA LYS A 27 9.41 1.53 -2.32
C LYS A 27 10.42 1.02 -3.34
N GLN A 28 10.69 -0.27 -3.36
CA GLN A 28 11.63 -0.85 -4.31
C GLN A 28 11.13 -0.67 -5.76
N ILE A 29 9.84 -0.89 -6.01
CA ILE A 29 9.23 -0.69 -7.33
C ILE A 29 9.25 0.80 -7.71
N ALA A 30 8.85 1.68 -6.80
CA ALA A 30 8.83 3.12 -7.01
C ALA A 30 10.23 3.66 -7.37
N LEU A 31 11.28 3.23 -6.67
CA LEU A 31 12.66 3.61 -6.98
C LEU A 31 13.11 3.13 -8.37
N ARG A 32 12.75 1.90 -8.77
CA ARG A 32 13.05 1.38 -10.11
C ARG A 32 12.31 2.13 -11.22
N LEU A 33 11.08 2.57 -10.95
CA LEU A 33 10.31 3.39 -11.89
C LEU A 33 10.90 4.80 -12.00
N ALA A 34 11.20 5.43 -10.88
CA ALA A 34 11.80 6.77 -10.83
C ALA A 34 13.11 6.83 -11.63
N ALA A 35 13.93 5.77 -11.60
CA ALA A 35 15.16 5.68 -12.39
C ALA A 35 14.96 5.69 -13.92
N LYS A 36 13.73 5.50 -14.41
CA LYS A 36 13.37 5.42 -15.84
C LYS A 36 12.43 6.54 -16.30
N LEU A 37 11.95 7.38 -15.39
CA LEU A 37 10.99 8.43 -15.67
C LEU A 37 11.67 9.81 -15.75
N PRO A 38 11.03 10.81 -16.37
CA PRO A 38 11.52 12.19 -16.35
C PRO A 38 11.63 12.72 -14.91
N ALA A 39 12.57 13.65 -14.69
CA ALA A 39 12.80 14.28 -13.39
C ALA A 39 11.60 15.08 -12.83
N SER A 40 10.57 15.33 -13.65
CA SER A 40 9.32 15.96 -13.23
C SER A 40 8.39 15.03 -12.45
N ILE A 41 8.68 13.72 -12.40
CA ILE A 41 7.89 12.75 -11.64
C ILE A 41 8.53 12.56 -10.27
N GLU A 42 7.77 12.83 -9.22
CA GLU A 42 8.25 12.70 -7.85
C GLU A 42 8.15 11.26 -7.35
N LEU A 43 9.13 10.85 -6.54
CA LEU A 43 9.12 9.52 -5.91
C LEU A 43 7.90 9.36 -4.99
N ASP A 44 7.50 10.42 -4.29
CA ASP A 44 6.40 10.38 -3.35
C ASP A 44 5.05 10.16 -4.04
N ASP A 45 4.88 10.64 -5.28
CA ASP A 45 3.70 10.35 -6.09
C ASP A 45 3.65 8.87 -6.50
N LEU A 46 4.80 8.29 -6.87
CA LEU A 46 4.90 6.86 -7.18
C LEU A 46 4.64 5.99 -5.94
N MET A 47 5.12 6.43 -4.77
CA MET A 47 4.84 5.78 -3.50
C MET A 47 3.35 5.78 -3.17
N GLN A 48 2.68 6.93 -3.32
CA GLN A 48 1.25 7.06 -3.08
C GLN A 48 0.43 6.21 -4.04
N ALA A 49 0.73 6.27 -5.34
CA ALA A 49 0.08 5.44 -6.35
C ALA A 49 0.27 3.94 -6.08
N GLY A 50 1.49 3.54 -5.71
CA GLY A 50 1.80 2.16 -5.34
C GLY A 50 1.05 1.68 -4.10
N LEU A 51 0.89 2.55 -3.09
CA LEU A 51 0.13 2.23 -1.88
C LEU A 51 -1.38 2.09 -2.17
N ILE A 52 -1.95 2.97 -3.00
CA ILE A 52 -3.35 2.85 -3.45
C ILE A 52 -3.54 1.52 -4.20
N GLY A 53 -2.63 1.19 -5.12
CA GLY A 53 -2.65 -0.08 -5.85
C GLY A 53 -2.55 -1.30 -4.95
N LEU A 54 -1.71 -1.26 -3.91
CA LEU A 54 -1.61 -2.32 -2.91
C LEU A 54 -2.95 -2.56 -2.18
N LEU A 55 -3.62 -1.48 -1.76
CA LEU A 55 -4.90 -1.57 -1.06
C LEU A 55 -5.99 -2.14 -1.97
N GLN A 56 -6.03 -1.71 -3.23
CA GLN A 56 -6.95 -2.23 -4.23
C GLN A 56 -6.69 -3.71 -4.55
N ALA A 57 -5.42 -4.08 -4.70
CA ALA A 57 -5.04 -5.47 -4.97
C ALA A 57 -5.47 -6.39 -3.83
N ARG A 58 -5.35 -5.94 -2.57
CA ARG A 58 -5.84 -6.70 -1.41
C ARG A 58 -7.36 -6.92 -1.48
N GLU A 59 -8.12 -5.90 -1.84
CA GLU A 59 -9.59 -5.99 -1.93
C GLU A 59 -10.07 -6.89 -3.06
N GLN A 60 -9.29 -6.98 -4.14
CA GLN A 60 -9.60 -7.81 -5.31
C GLN A 60 -8.94 -9.19 -5.26
N HIS A 61 -8.12 -9.46 -4.24
CA HIS A 61 -7.40 -10.71 -4.14
C HIS A 61 -8.35 -11.86 -3.85
N ASP A 62 -8.31 -12.87 -4.72
CA ASP A 62 -9.05 -14.11 -4.58
C ASP A 62 -8.05 -15.28 -4.44
N PRO A 63 -7.93 -15.89 -3.25
CA PRO A 63 -7.01 -17.00 -3.02
C PRO A 63 -7.34 -18.24 -3.86
N GLU A 64 -8.59 -18.40 -4.31
CA GLU A 64 -9.01 -19.57 -5.10
C GLU A 64 -8.50 -19.51 -6.55
N GLN A 65 -8.06 -18.34 -7.01
CA GLN A 65 -7.46 -18.15 -8.33
C GLN A 65 -5.98 -18.54 -8.38
N GLY A 66 -5.41 -19.02 -7.28
CA GLY A 66 -4.06 -19.62 -7.23
C GLY A 66 -2.90 -18.64 -7.34
N ALA A 67 -3.17 -17.34 -7.41
CA ALA A 67 -2.16 -16.31 -7.23
C ALA A 67 -1.87 -16.17 -5.73
N SER A 68 -0.61 -16.14 -5.34
CA SER A 68 -0.24 -15.71 -4.00
C SER A 68 -0.25 -14.19 -3.93
N PHE A 69 -0.76 -13.63 -2.84
CA PHE A 69 -0.58 -12.20 -2.54
C PHE A 69 0.86 -11.89 -2.07
N ALA A 70 1.58 -12.91 -1.58
CA ALA A 70 2.93 -12.85 -1.01
C ALA A 70 3.94 -13.66 -1.83
#